data_AF-A0A670JJQ0-F1
#
_entry.id   AF-A0A670JJQ0-F1
#
_cell.length_a   1.000
_cell.length_b   1.000
_cell.length_c   1.000
_cell.angle_alpha   90.00
_cell.angle_beta   90.00
_cell.angle_gamma   90.00
#
_symmetry.space_group_name_H-M   'P 1'
#
loop_
_entity.id
_entity.type
_entity.pdbx_description
1 polymer ?
#
loop_
_entity_poly.entity_id
_entity_poly.type
_entity_poly.pdbx_seq_one_letter_code
_entity_poly.pdbx_strand_id
1 'polypeptide(L)'
;FDPLSPRRPKFWASTFPNILQCGNVRIISSETCSASYPNSITNGMVCAGVPEGGVDSCQGDSGGPLVCNQQLEGIVSWGLEKCAQPNRPGVYSRVCKYVNWIQQIMWNN
;
A
#
# COMPACT_ATOMS: atom_id res chain seq x y z
N PHE A 1 22.53 12.78 -7.29
CA PHE A 1 23.34 13.57 -8.22
C PHE A 1 23.32 12.88 -9.56
N ASP A 2 22.47 13.32 -10.49
CA ASP A 2 22.48 12.88 -11.88
C ASP A 2 22.53 14.16 -12.75
N PRO A 3 23.61 14.40 -13.51
CA PRO A 3 23.88 15.71 -14.12
C PRO A 3 23.13 15.97 -15.43
N LEU A 4 22.22 15.10 -15.91
CA LEU A 4 21.67 15.18 -17.28
C LEU A 4 20.14 15.32 -17.43
N SER A 5 19.39 15.76 -16.42
CA SER A 5 17.94 16.00 -16.59
C SER A 5 17.59 17.50 -16.67
N PRO A 6 17.22 18.04 -17.86
CA PRO A 6 16.90 19.45 -18.02
C PRO A 6 15.47 19.77 -17.57
N ARG A 7 15.37 20.63 -16.55
CA ARG A 7 14.27 21.56 -16.20
C ARG A 7 12.83 21.08 -16.49
N ARG A 8 12.21 20.39 -15.52
CA ARG A 8 10.74 20.43 -15.35
C ARG A 8 10.35 21.51 -14.31
N PRO A 9 9.37 22.38 -14.60
CA PRO A 9 9.00 23.49 -13.74
C PRO A 9 8.47 23.01 -12.38
N LYS A 10 8.84 23.76 -11.32
CA LYS A 10 8.54 23.49 -9.91
C LYS A 10 7.07 23.75 -9.58
N PHE A 11 6.19 22.79 -9.85
CA PHE A 11 4.91 22.65 -9.17
C PHE A 11 4.73 21.15 -8.93
N TRP A 12 4.89 20.72 -7.68
CA TRP A 12 4.80 19.33 -7.18
C TRP A 12 5.73 18.31 -7.86
N ALA A 13 7.03 18.39 -7.55
CA ALA A 13 7.97 17.33 -7.91
C ALA A 13 7.85 16.14 -6.94
N SER A 14 6.82 15.31 -7.11
CA SER A 14 6.81 13.96 -6.53
C SER A 14 8.04 13.22 -7.04
N THR A 15 8.97 12.92 -6.14
CA THR A 15 10.21 12.25 -6.51
C THR A 15 9.98 10.75 -6.42
N PHE A 16 9.89 10.09 -7.58
CA PHE A 16 9.84 8.64 -7.65
C PHE A 16 11.27 8.09 -7.75
N PRO A 17 11.63 7.04 -7.00
CA PRO A 17 12.95 6.43 -7.09
C PRO A 17 13.10 5.62 -8.38
N ASN A 18 14.31 5.61 -8.95
CA ASN A 18 14.64 4.76 -10.10
C ASN A 18 14.97 3.31 -9.72
N ILE A 19 15.07 3.03 -8.41
CA ILE A 19 15.40 1.72 -7.86
C ILE A 19 14.19 1.26 -7.04
N LEU A 20 13.81 -0.01 -7.19
CA LEU A 20 12.73 -0.61 -6.41
C LEU A 20 13.02 -0.51 -4.91
N GLN A 21 12.03 -0.06 -4.15
CA GLN A 21 12.12 0.08 -2.70
C GLN A 21 11.43 -1.10 -2.00
N CYS A 22 11.91 -1.44 -0.81
CA CYS A 22 11.34 -2.47 0.05
C CYS A 22 11.15 -1.92 1.46
N GLY A 23 10.02 -2.24 2.10
CA GLY A 23 9.72 -1.85 3.47
C GLY A 23 9.08 -3.00 4.23
N ASN A 24 9.52 -3.20 5.47
CA ASN A 24 8.92 -4.20 6.35
C ASN A 24 7.76 -3.58 7.13
N VAL A 25 6.58 -4.16 7.00
CA VAL A 25 5.36 -3.75 7.69
C VAL A 25 4.72 -4.94 8.38
N ARG A 26 3.79 -4.68 9.31
CA ARG A 26 3.02 -5.71 10.01
C ARG A 26 1.55 -5.55 9.70
N ILE A 27 0.83 -6.67 9.64
CA ILE A 27 -0.64 -6.66 9.57
C ILE A 27 -1.19 -6.04 10.85
N ILE A 28 -2.10 -5.09 10.67
CA ILE A 28 -2.83 -4.39 11.73
C ILE A 28 -4.22 -5.01 11.85
N SER A 29 -4.71 -5.17 13.08
CA SER A 29 -6.04 -5.74 13.30
C SER A 29 -7.14 -4.86 12.71
N SER A 30 -8.28 -5.46 12.38
CA SER A 30 -9.39 -4.73 11.76
C SER A 30 -9.93 -3.64 12.70
N GLU A 31 -9.88 -3.88 14.01
CA GLU A 31 -10.34 -2.96 15.05
C GLU A 31 -9.42 -1.74 15.10
N THR A 32 -8.11 -1.95 15.17
CA THR A 32 -7.12 -0.86 15.16
C THR A 32 -7.19 -0.09 13.85
N CYS A 33 -7.33 -0.77 12.70
CA CYS A 33 -7.44 -0.06 11.44
C CYS A 33 -8.74 0.75 11.31
N SER A 34 -9.86 0.21 11.79
CA SER A 34 -11.14 0.93 11.82
C SER A 34 -11.07 2.14 12.75
N ALA A 35 -10.31 2.07 13.84
CA ALA A 35 -10.04 3.22 14.69
C ALA A 35 -9.21 4.29 13.97
N SER A 36 -8.23 3.88 13.15
CA SER A 36 -7.46 4.80 12.29
C SER A 36 -8.29 5.40 11.15
N TYR A 37 -9.29 4.68 10.63
CA TYR A 37 -10.13 5.11 9.51
C TYR A 37 -11.62 4.82 9.75
N PRO A 38 -12.30 5.61 10.60
CA PRO A 38 -13.69 5.38 10.95
C PRO A 38 -14.60 5.28 9.73
N ASN A 39 -15.47 4.26 9.70
CA ASN A 39 -16.48 4.01 8.65
C ASN A 39 -15.91 3.83 7.22
N SER A 40 -14.60 3.68 7.06
CA SER A 40 -13.95 3.60 5.74
C SER A 40 -13.37 2.21 5.46
N ILE A 41 -13.19 1.38 6.49
CA ILE A 41 -12.66 0.02 6.35
C ILE A 41 -13.77 -0.97 6.08
N THR A 42 -13.57 -1.83 5.08
CA THR A 42 -14.51 -2.89 4.68
C THR A 42 -13.87 -4.28 4.86
N ASN A 43 -14.68 -5.34 4.79
CA ASN A 43 -14.19 -6.73 4.88
C ASN A 43 -13.24 -7.12 3.74
N GLY A 44 -13.28 -6.38 2.62
CA GLY A 44 -12.38 -6.54 1.47
C GLY A 44 -11.04 -5.83 1.64
N MET A 45 -10.78 -5.20 2.80
CA MET A 45 -9.56 -4.45 3.07
C MET A 45 -8.76 -5.09 4.22
N VAL A 46 -7.46 -4.87 4.19
CA VAL A 46 -6.50 -5.22 5.25
C VAL A 46 -5.52 -4.07 5.40
N CYS A 47 -5.11 -3.77 6.62
CA CYS A 47 -4.18 -2.67 6.88
C CYS A 47 -2.83 -3.21 7.30
N ALA A 48 -1.78 -2.55 6.84
CA ALA A 48 -0.41 -2.90 7.21
C ALA A 48 0.43 -1.65 7.41
N GLY A 49 1.31 -1.68 8.40
CA GLY A 49 2.19 -0.56 8.68
C GLY A 49 3.04 -0.80 9.92
N VAL A 50 3.68 0.26 10.37
CA VAL A 50 4.44 0.34 11.61
C VAL A 50 3.74 1.35 12.52
N PRO A 51 3.39 1.03 13.78
CA PRO A 51 2.65 1.94 14.67
C PRO A 51 3.32 3.31 14.83
N GLU A 52 4.65 3.31 14.90
CA GLU A 52 5.49 4.51 15.02
C GLU A 52 5.54 5.35 13.73
N GLY A 53 5.03 4.83 12.61
CA GLY A 53 5.15 5.43 11.28
C GLY A 53 6.53 5.16 10.64
N GLY A 54 6.92 6.01 9.70
CA GLY A 54 8.23 5.96 9.03
C GLY A 54 8.35 4.95 7.88
N VAL A 55 7.61 3.84 7.91
CA VAL A 55 7.54 2.86 6.82
C VAL A 55 6.10 2.69 6.36
N ASP A 56 5.85 2.99 5.09
CA ASP A 56 4.53 2.90 4.47
C ASP A 56 4.67 2.87 2.94
N SER A 57 3.66 2.33 2.26
CA SER A 57 3.48 2.52 0.83
C SER A 57 3.03 3.95 0.56
N CYS A 58 3.36 4.50 -0.61
CA CYS A 58 2.99 5.86 -0.97
C CYS A 58 2.53 5.97 -2.42
N GLN A 59 2.48 7.20 -2.92
CA GLN A 59 2.00 7.52 -4.24
C GLN A 59 2.89 6.79 -5.25
N GLY A 60 2.27 6.12 -6.22
CA GLY A 60 2.96 5.29 -7.22
C GLY A 60 3.09 3.81 -6.84
N ASP A 61 2.89 3.44 -5.57
CA ASP A 61 2.98 2.03 -5.14
C ASP A 61 1.65 1.27 -5.33
N SER A 62 0.53 1.96 -5.60
CA SER A 62 -0.80 1.35 -5.80
C SER A 62 -0.77 0.24 -6.85
N GLY A 63 -1.34 -0.92 -6.51
CA GLY A 63 -1.24 -2.14 -7.31
C GLY A 63 -0.04 -3.04 -6.94
N GLY A 64 0.93 -2.52 -6.20
CA GLY A 64 2.09 -3.25 -5.71
C GLY A 64 1.74 -4.32 -4.64
N PRO A 65 2.61 -5.31 -4.43
CA PRO A 65 2.30 -6.46 -3.59
C PRO A 65 2.61 -6.21 -2.10
N LEU A 66 1.71 -6.66 -1.23
CA LEU A 66 2.00 -6.93 0.18
C LEU A 66 2.17 -8.45 0.34
N VAL A 67 3.39 -8.87 0.67
CA VAL A 67 3.75 -10.30 0.80
C VAL A 67 4.01 -10.64 2.26
N CYS A 68 3.35 -11.68 2.77
CA CYS A 68 3.61 -12.25 4.09
C CYS A 68 3.86 -13.75 3.94
N ASN A 69 4.92 -14.28 4.58
CA ASN A 69 5.26 -15.71 4.51
C ASN A 69 5.27 -16.27 3.07
N GLN A 70 5.82 -15.50 2.13
CA GLN A 70 5.88 -15.84 0.69
C GLN A 70 4.51 -15.95 -0.01
N GLN A 71 3.44 -15.46 0.60
CA GLN A 71 2.10 -15.40 0.01
C GLN A 71 1.66 -13.94 -0.21
N LEU A 72 0.94 -13.70 -1.31
CA LEU A 72 0.36 -12.40 -1.60
C LEU A 72 -0.90 -12.20 -0.75
N GLU A 73 -0.79 -11.37 0.29
CA GLU A 73 -1.87 -11.10 1.23
C GLU A 73 -2.66 -9.84 0.87
N GLY A 74 -1.97 -8.87 0.26
CA GLY A 74 -2.55 -7.56 -0.03
C GLY A 74 -2.06 -6.96 -1.33
N ILE A 75 -2.85 -6.01 -1.83
CA ILE A 75 -2.48 -5.13 -2.95
C ILE A 75 -2.57 -3.70 -2.45
N VAL A 76 -1.50 -2.91 -2.61
CA VAL A 76 -1.48 -1.49 -2.18
C VAL A 76 -2.68 -0.77 -2.79
N SER A 77 -3.49 -0.14 -1.96
CA SER A 77 -4.74 0.50 -2.38
C SER A 77 -4.73 1.99 -2.09
N TRP A 78 -4.79 2.38 -0.81
CA TRP A 78 -4.90 3.77 -0.41
C TRP A 78 -4.38 4.03 1.01
N GLY A 79 -4.28 5.30 1.37
CA GLY A 79 -3.90 5.79 2.69
C GLY A 79 -4.24 7.27 2.81
N LEU A 80 -3.71 7.94 3.83
CA LEU A 80 -3.78 9.41 3.88
C LEU A 80 -2.86 10.04 2.83
N GLU A 81 -3.12 11.31 2.51
CA GLU A 81 -2.32 12.08 1.56
C GLU A 81 -0.82 12.13 1.94
N LYS A 82 -0.53 12.23 3.25
CA LYS A 82 0.81 12.08 3.79
C LYS A 82 1.03 10.64 4.24
N CYS A 83 2.00 10.00 3.61
CA CYS A 83 2.41 8.62 3.90
C CYS A 83 3.22 8.53 5.21
N ALA A 84 3.36 7.31 5.73
CA ALA A 84 4.24 6.96 6.84
C ALA A 84 3.96 7.73 8.14
N GLN A 85 2.70 8.14 8.34
CA GLN A 85 2.28 8.84 9.55
C GLN A 85 2.07 7.87 10.71
N PRO A 86 2.43 8.23 11.96
CA PRO A 86 2.17 7.41 13.13
C PRO A 86 0.68 7.10 13.28
N ASN A 87 0.35 5.85 13.65
CA ASN A 87 -1.03 5.36 13.80
C ASN A 87 -1.94 5.50 12.56
N ARG A 88 -1.35 5.69 11.37
CA ARG A 88 -2.06 5.77 10.08
C ARG A 88 -1.47 4.75 9.13
N PRO A 89 -1.83 3.46 9.26
CA PRO A 89 -1.30 2.41 8.41
C PRO A 89 -1.82 2.53 6.98
N GLY A 90 -1.07 2.03 6.00
CA GLY A 90 -1.56 1.87 4.64
C GLY A 90 -2.72 0.85 4.58
N VAL A 91 -3.63 1.07 3.65
CA VAL A 91 -4.79 0.20 3.40
C VAL A 91 -4.60 -0.54 2.08
N TYR A 92 -4.79 -1.86 2.13
CA TYR A 92 -4.54 -2.80 1.06
C TYR A 92 -5.82 -3.58 0.75
N SER A 93 -6.01 -3.97 -0.51
CA SER A 93 -7.07 -4.91 -0.89
C SER A 93 -6.73 -6.29 -0.33
N ARG A 94 -7.65 -6.93 0.39
CA ARG A 94 -7.44 -8.22 1.07
C ARG A 94 -7.55 -9.38 0.10
N VAL A 95 -6.42 -9.86 -0.42
CA VAL A 95 -6.37 -10.83 -1.55
C VAL A 95 -7.09 -12.14 -1.23
N CYS A 96 -7.03 -12.63 0.01
CA CYS A 96 -7.71 -13.87 0.39
C CYS A 96 -9.25 -13.83 0.20
N LYS A 97 -9.87 -12.65 0.11
CA LYS A 97 -11.30 -12.50 -0.23
C LYS A 97 -11.61 -12.67 -1.70
N TYR A 98 -10.61 -12.56 -2.57
CA TYR A 98 -10.76 -12.51 -4.02
C TYR A 98 -10.18 -13.73 -4.74
N VAL A 99 -9.58 -14.70 -4.03
CA VAL A 99 -8.95 -15.89 -4.64
C VAL A 99 -9.92 -16.64 -5.57
N ASN A 100 -11.16 -16.88 -5.13
CA ASN A 100 -12.15 -17.57 -5.96
C ASN A 100 -12.47 -16.80 -7.24
N TRP A 101 -12.60 -15.48 -7.14
CA TRP A 101 -12.84 -14.62 -8.31
C TRP A 101 -11.64 -14.63 -9.27
N ILE A 102 -10.41 -14.51 -8.75
CA ILE A 102 -9.18 -14.58 -9.56
C ILE A 102 -9.11 -15.92 -10.30
N GLN A 103 -9.33 -17.04 -9.61
CA GLN A 103 -9.31 -18.37 -10.20
C GLN A 103 -10.39 -18.55 -11.29
N GLN A 104 -11.62 -18.05 -11.04
CA GLN A 104 -12.70 -18.09 -12.03
C GLN A 104 -12.33 -17.31 -13.29
N ILE A 105 -11.77 -16.10 -13.15
CA ILE A 105 -11.35 -15.31 -14.31
C ILE A 105 -10.21 -16.02 -15.04
N MET A 106 -9.20 -16.52 -14.34
CA MET A 106 -8.07 -17.23 -14.96
C MET A 106 -8.50 -18.51 -15.70
N TRP A 107 -9.50 -19.22 -15.20
CA TRP A 107 -10.01 -20.44 -15.85
C TRP A 107 -10.80 -20.16 -17.13
N ASN A 108 -11.48 -19.02 -17.18
CA ASN A 108 -12.36 -18.65 -18.30
C ASN A 108 -11.64 -17.92 -19.45
N ASN A 109 -10.31 -17.78 -19.38
CA ASN A 109 -9.45 -17.26 -20.44
C ASN A 109 -8.64 -18.40 -21.07
#